data_AF-A0A699SEQ5-F1
#
_entry.id   AF-A0A699SEQ5-F1
#
_cell.length_a   1.000
_cell.length_b   1.000
_cell.length_c   1.000
_cell.angle_alpha   90.00
_cell.angle_beta   90.00
_cell.angle_gamma   90.00
#
_symmetry.space_group_name_H-M   'P 1'
#
loop_
_entity.id
_entity.type
_entity.pdbx_description
1 polymer ?
#
loop_
_entity_poly.entity_id
_entity_poly.type
_entity_poly.pdbx_seq_one_letter_code
_entity_poly.pdbx_strand_id
1 'polypeptide(L)'
;VAYTDRFHELARLVPHLVTPESRKIDRYVYGLAPQIRGMVAAMEPKTMQKTVQISGALTDEAVRNGSIKKVEKRGNVGEPSKDQNGSDDNNMTRNGNTFATTANPVGRENA
;
A
#
# COMPACT_ATOMS: atom_id res chain seq x y z
N VAL A 1 16.72 0.07 -0.66
CA VAL A 1 17.83 -0.36 -1.53
C VAL A 1 17.43 -1.51 -2.47
N ALA A 2 16.99 -2.67 -1.95
CA ALA A 2 16.68 -3.84 -2.77
C ALA A 2 15.69 -3.63 -3.95
N TYR A 3 14.66 -2.79 -3.81
CA TYR A 3 13.72 -2.52 -4.91
C TYR A 3 14.39 -1.77 -6.08
N THR A 4 15.16 -0.72 -5.77
CA THR A 4 15.81 0.12 -6.77
C THR A 4 16.81 -0.66 -7.61
N ASP A 5 17.57 -1.57 -6.98
CA ASP A 5 18.53 -2.42 -7.68
C ASP A 5 17.81 -3.37 -8.65
N ARG A 6 16.75 -4.04 -8.19
CA ARG A 6 15.93 -4.93 -9.02
C ARG A 6 15.27 -4.18 -10.18
N PHE A 7 14.80 -2.95 -9.94
CA PHE A 7 14.25 -2.12 -11.01
C PHE A 7 15.31 -1.86 -12.10
N HIS A 8 16.54 -1.51 -11.72
CA HIS A 8 17.63 -1.28 -12.67
C HIS A 8 18.05 -2.54 -13.43
N GLU A 9 18.04 -3.72 -12.78
CA GLU A 9 18.26 -5.00 -13.46
C GLU A 9 17.21 -5.25 -14.55
N LEU A 10 15.92 -5.11 -14.22
CA LEU A 10 14.82 -5.29 -15.17
C LEU A 10 14.86 -4.25 -16.31
N ALA A 11 15.20 -3.00 -15.97
CA ALA A 11 15.34 -1.91 -16.94
C ALA A 11 16.44 -2.20 -17.99
N ARG A 12 17.51 -2.92 -17.62
CA ARG A 12 18.55 -3.35 -18.56
C ARG A 12 18.08 -4.46 -19.50
N LEU A 13 17.24 -5.38 -19.01
CA LEU A 13 16.69 -6.46 -19.82
C LEU A 13 15.66 -5.95 -20.84
N VAL A 14 14.91 -4.91 -20.49
CA VAL A 14 13.79 -4.41 -21.29
C VAL A 14 13.87 -2.88 -21.51
N PRO A 15 14.89 -2.38 -22.23
CA PRO A 15 15.22 -0.95 -22.31
C PRO A 15 14.12 -0.10 -22.96
N HIS A 16 13.31 -0.68 -23.84
CA HIS A 16 12.23 0.03 -24.54
C HIS A 16 11.09 0.47 -23.59
N LEU A 17 10.89 -0.23 -22.47
CA LEU A 17 9.86 0.13 -21.49
C LEU A 17 10.27 1.30 -20.58
N VAL A 18 11.56 1.60 -20.52
CA VAL A 18 12.15 2.64 -19.66
C VAL A 18 12.78 3.79 -20.46
N THR A 19 12.52 3.83 -21.76
CA THR A 19 12.94 4.92 -22.65
C THR A 19 11.67 5.56 -23.19
N PRO A 20 11.42 6.88 -23.11
CA PRO A 20 12.29 7.93 -22.56
C PRO A 20 12.27 7.97 -21.02
N GLU A 21 13.04 8.90 -20.44
CA GLU A 21 13.23 9.03 -18.99
C GLU A 21 11.92 9.19 -18.21
N SER A 22 10.93 9.91 -18.76
CA SER A 22 9.60 10.02 -18.13
C SER A 22 8.95 8.66 -17.90
N ARG A 23 8.99 7.76 -18.89
CA ARG A 23 8.49 6.38 -18.74
C ARG A 23 9.25 5.62 -17.66
N LYS A 24 10.57 5.83 -17.54
CA LYS A 24 11.36 5.21 -16.45
C LYS A 24 10.87 5.67 -15.08
N ILE A 25 10.66 6.97 -14.91
CA ILE A 25 10.19 7.57 -13.66
C ILE A 25 8.80 7.03 -13.31
N ASP A 26 7.86 7.04 -14.26
CA ASP A 26 6.49 6.54 -14.05
C ASP A 26 6.48 5.08 -13.60
N ARG A 27 7.26 4.23 -14.28
CA ARG A 27 7.37 2.81 -13.94
C ARG A 27 7.98 2.61 -12.55
N TYR A 28 9.00 3.38 -12.20
CA TYR A 28 9.62 3.30 -10.88
C TYR A 28 8.64 3.71 -9.79
N VAL A 29 7.96 4.86 -9.96
CA VAL A 29 6.98 5.42 -9.02
C VAL A 29 5.80 4.48 -8.83
N TYR A 30 5.32 3.86 -9.91
CA TYR A 30 4.20 2.92 -9.85
C TYR A 30 4.46 1.72 -8.91
N GLY A 31 5.69 1.22 -8.87
CA GLY A 31 6.09 0.09 -8.03
C GLY A 31 6.45 0.45 -6.58
N LEU A 32 6.33 1.71 -6.17
CA LEU A 32 6.49 2.12 -4.77
C LEU A 32 5.25 1.78 -3.94
N ALA A 33 5.43 1.73 -2.61
CA ALA A 33 4.31 1.61 -1.67
C ALA A 33 3.32 2.77 -1.87
N PRO A 34 1.99 2.55 -1.78
CA PRO A 34 0.98 3.57 -2.13
C PRO A 34 1.19 4.93 -1.44
N GLN A 35 1.57 4.91 -0.16
CA GLN A 35 1.84 6.11 0.64
C GLN A 35 3.02 6.91 0.05
N ILE A 36 4.13 6.23 -0.24
CA ILE A 36 5.33 6.84 -0.84
C ILE A 36 5.04 7.29 -2.28
N ARG A 37 4.32 6.49 -3.05
CA ARG A 37 3.95 6.78 -4.43
C ARG A 37 3.21 8.12 -4.55
N GLY A 38 2.21 8.35 -3.70
CA GLY A 38 1.44 9.60 -3.71
C GLY A 38 2.32 10.81 -3.42
N MET A 39 3.19 10.70 -2.41
CA MET A 39 4.11 11.78 -2.03
C MET A 39 5.16 12.07 -3.12
N VAL A 40 5.76 11.03 -3.71
CA VAL A 40 6.73 11.20 -4.81
C VAL A 40 6.07 11.82 -6.05
N ALA A 41 4.85 11.41 -6.39
CA ALA A 41 4.11 11.96 -7.53
C ALA A 41 3.83 13.46 -7.34
N ALA A 42 3.45 13.89 -6.13
CA ALA A 42 3.22 15.30 -5.82
C ALA A 42 4.48 16.17 -5.92
N MET A 43 5.67 15.58 -5.82
CA MET A 43 6.95 16.29 -5.93
C MET A 43 7.46 16.41 -7.37
N GLU A 44 6.79 15.77 -8.34
CA GLU A 44 7.09 15.81 -9.78
C GLU A 44 8.61 15.76 -10.11
N PRO A 45 9.33 14.70 -9.68
CA PRO A 45 10.75 14.60 -9.95
C PRO A 45 11.02 14.50 -11.46
N LYS A 46 11.95 15.34 -11.94
CA LYS A 46 12.30 15.40 -13.37
C LYS A 46 13.35 14.38 -13.82
N THR A 47 14.02 13.72 -12.87
CA THR A 47 15.09 12.76 -13.16
C THR A 47 14.93 11.50 -12.34
N MET A 48 15.44 10.39 -12.87
CA MET A 48 15.43 9.13 -12.14
C MET A 48 16.21 9.26 -10.82
N GLN A 49 17.37 9.90 -10.83
CA GLN A 49 18.18 10.07 -9.61
C GLN A 49 17.41 10.79 -8.50
N LYS A 50 16.70 11.89 -8.83
CA LYS A 50 15.87 12.62 -7.86
C LYS A 50 14.74 11.74 -7.32
N THR A 51 14.09 10.99 -8.20
CA THR A 51 13.02 10.06 -7.82
C THR A 51 13.51 9.02 -6.81
N VAL A 52 14.68 8.41 -7.04
CA VAL A 52 15.28 7.45 -6.10
C VAL A 52 15.55 8.11 -4.75
N GLN A 53 16.20 9.28 -4.74
CA GLN A 53 16.54 10.01 -3.51
C GLN A 53 15.30 10.35 -2.68
N ILE A 54 14.28 10.94 -3.31
CA ILE A 54 13.01 11.30 -2.64
C ILE A 54 12.33 10.04 -2.09
N SER A 55 12.22 8.98 -2.89
CA SER A 55 11.58 7.74 -2.44
C SER A 55 12.29 7.10 -1.25
N GLY A 56 13.63 7.18 -1.21
CA GLY A 56 14.44 6.70 -0.08
C GLY A 56 14.17 7.51 1.19
N ALA A 57 14.28 8.84 1.09
CA ALA A 57 14.05 9.74 2.23
C ALA A 57 12.64 9.56 2.82
N LEU A 58 11.61 9.49 1.98
CA LEU A 58 10.22 9.28 2.41
C LEU A 58 10.01 7.90 3.02
N THR A 59 10.71 6.87 2.53
CA THR A 59 10.63 5.53 3.11
C THR A 59 11.25 5.52 4.51
N ASP A 60 12.42 6.13 4.67
CA ASP A 60 13.10 6.23 5.97
C ASP A 60 12.26 7.02 6.98
N GLU A 61 11.64 8.11 6.53
CA GLU A 61 10.70 8.89 7.34
C GLU A 61 9.47 8.09 7.74
N ALA A 62 8.83 7.40 6.80
CA ALA A 62 7.65 6.58 7.08
C ALA A 62 7.96 5.41 8.03
N VAL A 63 9.17 4.86 8.00
CA VAL A 63 9.64 3.85 8.97
C VAL A 63 9.84 4.47 10.34
N ARG A 64 10.49 5.64 10.45
CA ARG A 64 10.67 6.34 11.73
C ARG A 64 9.34 6.72 12.39
N ASN A 65 8.36 7.12 11.61
CA ASN A 65 7.04 7.52 12.10
C ASN A 65 6.12 6.32 12.41
N GLY A 66 6.58 5.08 12.17
CA GLY A 66 5.78 3.86 12.39
C GLY A 66 4.70 3.60 11.33
N SER A 67 4.57 4.46 10.32
CA SER A 67 3.59 4.33 9.23
C SER A 67 3.86 3.15 8.30
N ILE A 68 5.12 2.73 8.18
CA ILE A 68 5.53 1.53 7.43
C ILE A 68 6.37 0.63 8.34
N LYS A 69 5.92 -0.62 8.52
CA LYS A 69 6.72 -1.64 9.19
C LYS A 69 7.89 -2.02 8.28
N LYS A 70 9.12 -1.90 8.78
CA LYS A 70 10.31 -2.41 8.10
C LYS A 70 10.13 -3.91 7.87
N VAL A 71 10.06 -4.34 6.62
CA VAL A 71 10.17 -5.76 6.29
C VAL A 71 11.62 -6.14 6.46
N GLU A 72 11.98 -6.60 7.66
CA GLU A 72 13.20 -7.37 7.84
C GLU A 72 12.97 -8.70 7.14
N LYS A 73 13.89 -9.07 6.22
CA LYS A 73 13.92 -10.44 5.69
C LYS A 73 14.12 -11.37 6.89
N ARG A 74 13.03 -11.92 7.43
CA ARG A 74 13.09 -13.08 8.30
C ARG A 74 13.74 -14.19 7.48
N GLY A 75 14.98 -14.51 7.81
CA GLY A 75 15.59 -15.75 7.36
C GLY A 75 14.68 -16.91 7.79
N ASN A 76 14.44 -17.84 6.87
CA ASN A 76 13.75 -19.09 7.18
C ASN A 76 14.51 -19.83 8.30
N VAL A 77 13.93 -19.88 9.49
CA VAL A 77 14.16 -20.94 10.49
C VAL A 77 12.78 -21.27 11.06
N GLY A 78 12.46 -22.56 11.06
CA GLY A 78 11.10 -23.10 11.11
C GLY A 78 10.36 -23.02 12.45
N GLU A 79 9.04 -22.90 12.31
CA GLU A 79 7.93 -23.46 13.09
C GLU A 79 7.82 -23.29 14.64
N PRO A 80 6.59 -23.41 15.19
CA PRO A 80 5.97 -22.31 15.93
C PRO A 80 5.80 -22.60 17.42
N SER A 81 5.87 -21.58 18.27
CA SER A 81 5.36 -21.67 19.64
C SER A 81 4.14 -20.77 19.78
N LYS A 82 2.99 -21.41 19.98
CA LYS A 82 1.88 -20.83 20.73
C LYS A 82 2.44 -20.43 22.11
N ASP A 83 2.01 -19.28 22.62
CA ASP A 83 1.41 -19.15 23.95
C ASP A 83 1.03 -17.68 24.24
N GLN A 84 -0.29 -17.48 24.27
CA GLN A 84 -1.15 -16.66 25.12
C GLN A 84 -0.74 -15.28 25.69
N ASN A 85 -1.78 -14.44 25.70
CA ASN A 85 -2.06 -13.21 26.46
C ASN A 85 -1.49 -11.87 25.92
N GLY A 86 -2.28 -10.81 25.77
CA GLY A 86 -3.71 -10.64 26.10
C GLY A 86 -4.24 -9.24 25.76
N SER A 87 -5.56 -9.13 25.92
CA SER A 87 -6.34 -7.89 26.09
C SER A 87 -6.54 -7.01 24.86
N ASP A 88 -7.64 -7.24 24.14
CA ASP A 88 -8.35 -6.17 23.43
C ASP A 88 -9.83 -6.22 23.86
N ASP A 89 -10.14 -5.57 24.98
CA ASP A 89 -11.50 -5.19 25.34
C ASP A 89 -11.87 -3.92 24.53
N ASN A 90 -12.40 -4.09 23.32
CA ASN A 90 -13.00 -2.99 22.56
C ASN A 90 -14.53 -3.03 22.66
N ASN A 91 -15.03 -2.65 23.85
CA ASN A 91 -16.40 -2.16 24.00
C ASN A 91 -16.49 -0.72 23.46
N MET A 92 -17.06 -0.52 22.26
CA MET A 92 -17.85 0.69 22.00
C MET A 92 -18.85 0.53 20.85
N THR A 93 -20.10 0.33 21.26
CA THR A 93 -21.34 0.94 20.72
C THR A 93 -21.77 0.66 19.27
N ARG A 94 -22.63 -0.37 19.19
CA ARG A 94 -23.81 -0.53 18.32
C ARG A 94 -24.42 0.81 17.86
N ASN A 95 -24.15 1.23 16.63
CA ASN A 95 -24.99 2.19 15.91
C ASN A 95 -26.10 1.42 15.18
N GLY A 96 -27.33 1.54 15.68
CA GLY A 96 -28.50 0.95 15.03
C GLY A 96 -28.87 1.71 13.77
N ASN A 97 -28.58 1.12 12.60
CA ASN A 97 -29.31 1.46 11.38
C ASN A 97 -30.51 0.52 11.24
N THR A 98 -31.63 0.92 11.84
CA THR A 98 -32.96 0.39 11.52
C THR A 98 -33.34 0.85 10.12
N PHE A 99 -33.06 0.02 9.12
CA PHE A 99 -33.71 0.16 7.81
C PHE A 99 -35.15 -0.34 7.97
N ALA A 100 -36.10 0.59 8.03
CA ALA A 100 -37.51 0.25 7.94
C ALA A 100 -37.78 -0.33 6.54
N THR A 101 -37.91 -1.66 6.44
CA THR A 101 -38.54 -2.31 5.31
C THR A 101 -40.03 -1.99 5.36
N THR A 102 -40.42 -0.89 4.74
CA THR A 102 -41.82 -0.67 4.35
C THR A 102 -42.13 -1.64 3.21
N ALA A 103 -42.65 -2.81 3.58
CA ALA A 103 -43.23 -3.76 2.64
C ALA A 103 -44.59 -3.21 2.21
N ASN A 104 -44.75 -2.93 0.92
CA ASN A 104 -46.05 -2.64 0.32
C ASN A 104 -46.97 -3.85 0.53
N PRO A 105 -48.20 -3.69 1.06
CA PRO A 105 -49.14 -4.79 1.08
C PRO A 105 -49.59 -5.10 -0.36
N VAL A 106 -49.29 -6.33 -0.77
CA VAL A 106 -49.85 -7.00 -1.95
C VAL A 106 -51.37 -6.86 -1.90
N GLY A 107 -51.93 -6.15 -2.88
CA GLY A 107 -53.37 -6.13 -3.12
C GLY A 107 -53.83 -7.52 -3.56
N ARG A 108 -54.73 -8.12 -2.77
CA ARG A 108 -55.53 -9.26 -3.22
C ARG A 108 -56.80 -9.41 -2.39
N GLU A 109 -57.92 -9.28 -3.10
CA GLU A 109 -59.28 -9.87 -2.93
C GLU A 109 -60.36 -8.79 -3.18
N ASN A 110 -61.14 -8.84 -4.27
CA ASN A 110 -62.21 -9.77 -4.67
C ASN A 110 -63.48 -9.66 -3.81
N ALA A 111 -64.42 -8.83 -4.26
CA ALA A 111 -65.87 -9.10 -4.33
C ALA A 111 -66.50 -8.10 -5.31
#